data_AF-W5MBS7-F1
#
_entry.id   AF-W5MBS7-F1
#
_cell.length_a   1.000
_cell.length_b   1.000
_cell.length_c   1.000
_cell.angle_alpha   90.00
_cell.angle_beta   90.00
_cell.angle_gamma   90.00
#
_symmetry.space_group_name_H-M   'P 1'
#
loop_
_entity.id
_entity.type
_entity.pdbx_description
1 polymer ?
#
loop_
_entity_poly.entity_id
_entity_poly.type
_entity_poly.pdbx_seq_one_letter_code
_entity_poly.pdbx_strand_id
1 'polypeptide(L)'
;LLLALLESQDGGPELRSQALCAAGLLLSQSCEDSLTERWCRLLETHRTPETPETLRLACTHALQQAGMPLVSRTLRGVAPKPALSVRLINTAIHLLQDESQQIRTEAAKFASVLHSLWKGGTEGQGPCFQMQVNQGLLGLLELLLEEFWDSPGTLGALLSHLPDGDLKEALRGAQDADAECTSLYEQDDANVFEEPSVMSELLLPYLIQLADKTDKPSHLKNRLAVWAAENTAGILNNIHFCKQLFGRGDEAVALGHLGWQCGPCFHGHLAGLFARAGFLLHLLEASEDHQPLAPELHCPPQALWADLQETRRLLSQHGVLVSVGIDWVGTH
;
A
#
# COMPACT_ATOMS: atom_id res chain seq x y z
N LEU A 1 27.13 -9.32 -12.94
CA LEU A 1 26.66 -10.34 -13.89
C LEU A 1 25.25 -10.81 -13.57
N LEU A 2 24.98 -11.36 -12.37
CA LEU A 2 23.63 -11.81 -11.98
C LEU A 2 22.55 -10.72 -12.11
N LEU A 3 22.82 -9.50 -11.60
CA LEU A 3 21.87 -8.38 -11.74
C LEU A 3 21.62 -7.99 -13.19
N ALA A 4 22.63 -8.07 -14.05
CA ALA A 4 22.48 -7.75 -15.48
C ALA A 4 21.61 -8.80 -16.20
N LEU A 5 21.70 -10.07 -15.82
CA LEU A 5 20.84 -11.14 -16.33
C LEU A 5 19.37 -10.94 -15.92
N LEU A 6 19.15 -10.48 -14.69
CA LEU A 6 17.80 -10.15 -14.21
C LEU A 6 17.20 -8.95 -14.95
N GLU A 7 18.02 -7.92 -15.19
CA GLU A 7 17.62 -6.71 -15.91
C GLU A 7 17.36 -6.95 -17.40
N SER A 8 18.11 -7.85 -18.05
CA SER A 8 17.90 -8.19 -19.46
C SER A 8 16.65 -9.05 -19.68
N GLN A 9 16.05 -9.58 -18.60
CA GLN A 9 14.96 -10.54 -18.62
C GLN A 9 15.27 -11.82 -19.44
N ASP A 10 16.56 -12.11 -19.65
CA ASP A 10 16.98 -13.28 -20.38
C ASP A 10 16.80 -14.55 -19.54
N GLY A 11 16.26 -15.59 -20.17
CA GLY A 11 16.09 -16.91 -19.57
C GLY A 11 14.76 -17.13 -18.84
N GLY A 12 14.52 -18.40 -18.51
CA GLY A 12 13.29 -18.83 -17.84
C GLY A 12 13.11 -18.23 -16.44
N PRO A 13 11.88 -18.21 -15.92
CA PRO A 13 11.58 -17.66 -14.60
C PRO A 13 12.32 -18.38 -13.47
N GLU A 14 12.65 -19.67 -13.60
CA GLU A 14 13.42 -20.44 -12.62
C GLU A 14 14.88 -19.97 -12.52
N LEU A 15 15.53 -19.73 -13.66
CA LEU A 15 16.91 -19.22 -13.70
C LEU A 15 16.98 -17.83 -13.06
N ARG A 16 16.02 -16.97 -13.39
CA ARG A 16 15.91 -15.63 -12.83
C ARG A 16 15.62 -15.69 -11.32
N SER A 17 14.77 -16.61 -10.87
CA SER A 17 14.51 -16.84 -9.44
C SER A 17 15.77 -17.18 -8.66
N GLN A 18 16.60 -18.09 -9.20
CA GLN A 18 17.87 -18.47 -8.60
C GLN A 18 18.88 -17.31 -8.60
N ALA A 19 18.97 -16.57 -9.71
CA ALA A 19 19.85 -15.41 -9.83
C ALA A 19 19.48 -14.30 -8.84
N LEU A 20 18.18 -14.07 -8.61
CA LEU A 20 17.67 -13.07 -7.66
C LEU A 20 18.08 -13.40 -6.22
N CYS A 21 17.91 -14.66 -5.81
CA CYS A 21 18.28 -15.12 -4.47
C CYS A 21 19.80 -15.12 -4.29
N ALA A 22 20.56 -15.63 -5.28
CA ALA A 22 22.02 -15.68 -5.22
C ALA A 22 22.64 -14.26 -5.18
N ALA A 23 22.11 -13.33 -5.97
CA ALA A 23 22.52 -11.92 -5.91
C ALA A 23 22.24 -11.32 -4.53
N GLY A 24 21.05 -11.56 -3.97
CA GLY A 24 20.71 -11.11 -2.63
C GLY A 24 21.68 -11.63 -1.58
N LEU A 25 21.98 -12.94 -1.57
CA LEU A 25 22.91 -13.55 -0.62
C LEU A 25 24.31 -12.90 -0.70
N LEU A 26 24.84 -12.71 -1.90
CA LEU A 26 26.14 -12.05 -2.10
C LEU A 26 26.12 -10.60 -1.61
N LEU A 27 25.05 -9.87 -1.89
CA LEU A 27 24.88 -8.47 -1.47
C LEU A 27 24.68 -8.33 0.03
N SER A 28 24.05 -9.31 0.68
CA SER A 28 23.90 -9.30 2.13
C SER A 28 25.27 -9.32 2.83
N GLN A 29 26.28 -9.93 2.21
CA GLN A 29 27.66 -9.98 2.73
C GLN A 29 28.53 -8.81 2.28
N SER A 30 28.11 -8.05 1.26
CA SER A 30 28.88 -6.92 0.73
C SER A 30 28.36 -5.58 1.27
N CYS A 31 29.20 -4.55 1.15
CA CYS A 31 28.83 -3.16 1.47
C CYS A 31 28.59 -2.33 0.20
N GLU A 32 28.20 -2.97 -0.92
CA GLU A 32 28.02 -2.27 -2.19
C GLU A 32 26.60 -1.70 -2.34
N ASP A 33 26.46 -0.43 -1.97
CA ASP A 33 25.20 0.30 -1.92
C ASP A 33 24.49 0.34 -3.28
N SER A 34 25.22 0.65 -4.35
CA SER A 34 24.67 0.76 -5.69
C SER A 34 24.10 -0.56 -6.21
N LEU A 35 24.75 -1.68 -5.90
CA LEU A 35 24.25 -3.01 -6.29
C LEU A 35 23.06 -3.43 -5.43
N THR A 36 23.07 -3.07 -4.14
CA THR A 36 21.95 -3.34 -3.22
C THR A 36 20.70 -2.57 -3.66
N GLU A 37 20.86 -1.32 -4.09
CA GLU A 37 19.76 -0.53 -4.65
C GLU A 37 19.19 -1.13 -5.93
N ARG A 38 20.05 -1.59 -6.84
CA ARG A 38 19.63 -2.26 -8.08
C ARG A 38 18.87 -3.56 -7.79
N TRP A 39 19.39 -4.37 -6.87
CA TRP A 39 18.70 -5.58 -6.43
C TRP A 39 17.33 -5.28 -5.82
N CYS A 40 17.23 -4.23 -5.00
CA CYS A 40 15.95 -3.79 -4.45
C CYS A 40 14.94 -3.37 -5.53
N ARG A 41 15.39 -2.71 -6.62
CA ARG A 41 14.50 -2.38 -7.76
C ARG A 41 13.99 -3.63 -8.48
N LEU A 42 14.83 -4.67 -8.59
CA LEU A 42 14.43 -5.94 -9.17
C LEU A 42 13.38 -6.65 -8.31
N LEU A 43 13.51 -6.61 -6.98
CA LEU A 43 12.47 -7.10 -6.07
C LEU A 43 11.14 -6.34 -6.27
N GLU A 44 11.18 -5.03 -6.38
CA GLU A 44 9.98 -4.20 -6.63
C GLU A 44 9.33 -4.49 -7.98
N THR A 45 10.12 -4.89 -8.97
CA THR A 45 9.64 -5.29 -10.30
C THR A 45 9.02 -6.70 -10.27
N HIS A 46 9.59 -7.61 -9.49
CA HIS A 46 9.18 -9.02 -9.46
C HIS A 46 8.17 -9.38 -8.37
N ARG A 47 7.75 -8.42 -7.55
CA ARG A 47 6.70 -8.61 -6.53
C ARG A 47 5.27 -8.39 -7.06
N THR A 48 5.11 -7.95 -8.30
CA THR A 48 3.79 -7.57 -8.86
C THR A 48 3.02 -8.81 -9.33
N PRO A 49 1.68 -8.81 -9.26
CA PRO A 49 0.88 -10.01 -9.55
C PRO A 49 1.00 -10.50 -10.99
N GLU A 50 1.38 -9.64 -11.94
CA GLU A 50 1.58 -10.00 -13.36
C GLU A 50 2.84 -10.84 -13.59
N THR A 51 3.71 -10.94 -12.58
CA THR A 51 4.96 -11.71 -12.70
C THR A 51 4.76 -13.18 -12.34
N PRO A 52 5.49 -14.10 -12.98
CA PRO A 52 5.39 -15.52 -12.70
C PRO A 52 5.50 -15.83 -11.20
N GLU A 53 4.62 -16.71 -10.68
CA GLU A 53 4.57 -17.07 -9.26
C GLU A 53 5.94 -17.49 -8.71
N THR A 54 6.75 -18.21 -9.49
CA THR A 54 8.11 -18.61 -9.09
C THR A 54 9.02 -17.42 -8.77
N LEU A 55 8.87 -16.31 -9.49
CA LEU A 55 9.66 -15.08 -9.25
C LEU A 55 9.16 -14.33 -8.02
N ARG A 56 7.84 -14.23 -7.82
CA ARG A 56 7.25 -13.66 -6.61
C ARG A 56 7.65 -14.46 -5.36
N LEU A 57 7.65 -15.79 -5.45
CA LEU A 57 8.17 -16.68 -4.41
C LEU A 57 9.69 -16.52 -4.22
N ALA A 58 10.45 -16.27 -5.28
CA ALA A 58 11.87 -15.95 -5.14
C ALA A 58 12.09 -14.63 -4.41
N CYS A 59 11.21 -13.63 -4.57
CA CYS A 59 11.26 -12.40 -3.79
C CYS A 59 11.11 -12.67 -2.28
N THR A 60 10.20 -13.56 -1.87
CA THR A 60 10.04 -13.89 -0.44
C THR A 60 11.29 -14.56 0.12
N HIS A 61 11.87 -15.52 -0.60
CA HIS A 61 13.13 -16.16 -0.21
C HIS A 61 14.29 -15.15 -0.16
N ALA A 62 14.39 -14.28 -1.15
CA ALA A 62 15.42 -13.25 -1.22
C ALA A 62 15.28 -12.23 -0.06
N LEU A 63 14.06 -11.88 0.34
CA LEU A 63 13.78 -11.06 1.53
C LEU A 63 14.22 -11.77 2.82
N GLN A 64 13.89 -13.05 2.99
CA GLN A 64 14.31 -13.82 4.17
C GLN A 64 15.84 -13.94 4.26
N GLN A 65 16.51 -14.22 3.13
CA GLN A 65 17.94 -14.49 3.10
C GLN A 65 18.80 -13.23 3.17
N ALA A 66 18.41 -12.18 2.45
CA ALA A 66 19.21 -10.98 2.26
C ALA A 66 18.52 -9.72 2.79
N GLY A 67 17.21 -9.60 2.62
CA GLY A 67 16.44 -8.47 3.13
C GLY A 67 16.49 -8.38 4.66
N MET A 68 16.34 -9.51 5.36
CA MET A 68 16.33 -9.55 6.83
C MET A 68 17.66 -9.04 7.42
N PRO A 69 18.85 -9.54 7.02
CA PRO A 69 20.12 -8.97 7.50
C PRO A 69 20.26 -7.47 7.21
N LEU A 70 19.81 -6.99 6.05
CA LEU A 70 19.91 -5.58 5.65
C LEU A 70 19.03 -4.67 6.51
N VAL A 71 17.78 -5.07 6.77
CA VAL A 71 16.86 -4.32 7.65
C VAL A 71 17.35 -4.39 9.10
N SER A 72 17.83 -5.56 9.55
CA SER A 72 18.33 -5.77 10.91
C SER A 72 19.52 -4.88 11.24
N ARG A 73 20.43 -4.66 10.30
CA ARG A 73 21.56 -3.71 10.48
C ARG A 73 21.09 -2.28 10.68
N THR A 74 20.01 -1.89 10.01
CA THR A 74 19.42 -0.56 10.17
C THR A 74 18.75 -0.43 11.54
N LEU A 75 17.96 -1.43 11.95
CA LEU A 75 17.31 -1.47 13.27
C LEU A 75 18.32 -1.45 14.44
N ARG A 76 19.47 -2.11 14.27
CA ARG A 76 20.55 -2.11 15.27
C ARG A 76 21.45 -0.87 15.23
N GLY A 77 21.20 0.06 14.29
CA GLY A 77 22.02 1.27 14.12
C GLY A 77 23.44 1.04 13.57
N VAL A 78 23.76 -0.16 13.06
CA VAL A 78 25.12 -0.53 12.62
C VAL A 78 25.47 0.07 11.26
N ALA A 79 24.52 0.08 10.33
CA ALA A 79 24.68 0.66 8.99
C ALA A 79 23.32 1.20 8.50
N PRO A 80 22.86 2.33 9.05
CA PRO A 80 21.48 2.77 8.90
C PRO A 80 21.18 3.16 7.45
N LYS A 81 20.33 2.37 6.80
CA LYS A 81 19.79 2.66 5.46
C LYS A 81 18.26 2.59 5.52
N PRO A 82 17.61 3.58 6.14
CA PRO A 82 16.17 3.55 6.39
C PRO A 82 15.39 3.51 5.07
N ALA A 83 15.80 4.25 4.04
CA ALA A 83 15.12 4.24 2.75
C ALA A 83 15.13 2.85 2.07
N LEU A 84 16.26 2.14 2.13
CA LEU A 84 16.34 0.76 1.63
C LEU A 84 15.47 -0.17 2.46
N SER A 85 15.49 -0.03 3.79
CA SER A 85 14.69 -0.87 4.71
C SER A 85 13.20 -0.71 4.44
N VAL A 86 12.73 0.52 4.24
CA VAL A 86 11.34 0.81 3.86
C VAL A 86 10.96 0.12 2.56
N ARG A 87 11.82 0.15 1.53
CA ARG A 87 11.54 -0.51 0.24
C ARG A 87 11.45 -2.04 0.36
N LEU A 88 12.31 -2.64 1.18
CA LEU A 88 12.27 -4.08 1.46
C LEU A 88 11.03 -4.47 2.27
N ILE A 89 10.68 -3.69 3.29
CA ILE A 89 9.44 -3.88 4.07
C ILE A 89 8.22 -3.72 3.15
N ASN A 90 8.19 -2.69 2.31
CA ASN A 90 7.12 -2.47 1.35
C ASN A 90 6.97 -3.67 0.40
N THR A 91 8.08 -4.23 -0.07
CA THR A 91 8.06 -5.45 -0.90
C THR A 91 7.41 -6.62 -0.17
N ALA A 92 7.71 -6.82 1.12
CA ALA A 92 7.04 -7.84 1.92
C ALA A 92 5.54 -7.57 2.10
N ILE A 93 5.12 -6.32 2.30
CA ILE A 93 3.70 -5.95 2.45
C ILE A 93 2.91 -6.27 1.16
N HIS A 94 3.48 -6.04 -0.03
CA HIS A 94 2.86 -6.49 -1.29
C HIS A 94 2.76 -8.02 -1.37
N LEU A 95 3.81 -8.76 -1.00
CA LEU A 95 3.81 -10.23 -1.05
C LEU A 95 2.90 -10.87 0.01
N LEU A 96 2.57 -10.16 1.08
CA LEU A 96 1.54 -10.57 2.05
C LEU A 96 0.11 -10.43 1.49
N GLN A 97 -0.07 -9.61 0.46
CA GLN A 97 -1.33 -9.42 -0.26
C GLN A 97 -1.45 -10.35 -1.48
N ASP A 98 -0.47 -11.22 -1.71
CA ASP A 98 -0.41 -12.10 -2.89
C ASP A 98 -1.56 -13.11 -2.94
N GLU A 99 -2.04 -13.45 -4.14
CA GLU A 99 -3.08 -14.47 -4.37
C GLU A 99 -2.64 -15.88 -3.91
N SER A 100 -1.34 -16.20 -3.99
CA SER A 100 -0.79 -17.51 -3.60
C SER A 100 -0.55 -17.57 -2.10
N GLN A 101 -1.22 -18.52 -1.44
CA GLN A 101 -1.03 -18.79 -0.01
C GLN A 101 0.42 -19.12 0.33
N GLN A 102 1.13 -19.80 -0.58
CA GLN A 102 2.54 -20.14 -0.38
C GLN A 102 3.38 -18.86 -0.29
N ILE A 103 3.19 -17.91 -1.21
CA ILE A 103 3.90 -16.62 -1.21
C ILE A 103 3.58 -15.85 0.07
N ARG A 104 2.31 -15.76 0.46
CA ARG A 104 1.89 -15.09 1.70
C ARG A 104 2.55 -15.70 2.93
N THR A 105 2.57 -17.03 3.01
CA THR A 105 3.17 -17.76 4.13
C THR A 105 4.68 -17.51 4.22
N GLU A 106 5.38 -17.52 3.09
CA GLU A 106 6.81 -17.22 3.06
C GLU A 106 7.11 -15.74 3.41
N ALA A 107 6.30 -14.80 2.92
CA ALA A 107 6.42 -13.39 3.29
C ALA A 107 6.18 -13.16 4.80
N ALA A 108 5.23 -13.90 5.40
CA ALA A 108 4.94 -13.83 6.82
C ALA A 108 6.11 -14.26 7.70
N LYS A 109 6.99 -15.16 7.22
CA LYS A 109 8.21 -15.53 7.96
C LYS A 109 9.17 -14.36 8.08
N PHE A 110 9.35 -13.58 7.01
CA PHE A 110 10.15 -12.36 7.04
C PHE A 110 9.56 -11.34 8.05
N ALA A 111 8.24 -11.13 8.01
CA ALA A 111 7.54 -10.25 8.93
C ALA A 111 7.72 -10.69 10.40
N SER A 112 7.55 -11.98 10.68
CA SER A 112 7.68 -12.57 12.01
C SER A 112 9.08 -12.34 12.59
N VAL A 113 10.13 -12.61 11.81
CA VAL A 113 11.50 -12.44 12.28
C VAL A 113 11.80 -10.96 12.54
N LEU A 114 11.43 -10.05 11.62
CA LEU A 114 11.62 -8.62 11.85
C LEU A 114 10.85 -8.12 13.08
N HIS A 115 9.61 -8.56 13.26
CA HIS A 115 8.80 -8.17 14.42
C HIS A 115 9.44 -8.64 15.73
N SER A 116 9.94 -9.88 15.78
CA SER A 116 10.65 -10.40 16.96
C SER A 116 11.91 -9.61 17.26
N LEU A 117 12.69 -9.24 16.24
CA LEU A 117 13.92 -8.47 16.38
C LEU A 117 13.64 -7.05 16.88
N TRP A 118 12.59 -6.43 16.34
CA TRP A 118 12.15 -5.09 16.73
C TRP A 118 11.64 -5.05 18.18
N LYS A 119 10.86 -6.04 18.62
CA LYS A 119 10.35 -6.12 20.00
C LYS A 119 11.38 -6.62 21.03
N GLY A 120 12.65 -6.78 20.66
CA GLY A 120 13.71 -7.18 21.58
C GLY A 120 13.70 -8.68 21.93
N GLY A 121 13.14 -9.52 21.07
CA GLY A 121 13.28 -10.98 21.14
C GLY A 121 14.75 -11.39 21.05
N THR A 122 15.16 -12.33 21.89
CA THR A 122 16.54 -12.87 21.86
C THR A 122 16.75 -13.71 20.60
N GLU A 123 17.94 -13.62 19.99
CA GLU A 123 18.39 -14.36 18.78
C GLU A 123 18.40 -15.90 18.94
N GLY A 124 17.72 -16.48 19.93
CA GLY A 124 17.75 -17.90 20.28
C GLY A 124 16.42 -18.51 20.71
N GLN A 125 15.29 -17.80 20.65
CA GLN A 125 13.98 -18.45 20.74
C GLN A 125 13.64 -19.06 19.37
N GLY A 126 13.30 -20.35 19.38
CA GLY A 126 13.21 -21.25 18.23
C GLY A 126 12.24 -20.84 17.10
N PRO A 127 12.11 -21.74 16.10
CA PRO A 127 11.83 -21.39 14.71
C PRO A 127 10.52 -20.61 14.59
N CYS A 128 10.60 -19.51 13.85
CA CYS A 128 9.49 -18.90 13.10
C CYS A 128 8.13 -19.22 13.71
N PHE A 129 7.68 -18.43 14.69
CA PHE A 129 6.27 -18.45 15.02
C PHE A 129 5.55 -18.22 13.70
N GLN A 130 4.71 -19.19 13.32
CA GLN A 130 3.88 -19.08 12.13
C GLN A 130 2.86 -17.98 12.43
N MET A 131 3.34 -16.74 12.32
CA MET A 131 2.56 -15.53 12.46
C MET A 131 1.50 -15.63 11.38
N GLN A 132 0.24 -15.53 11.79
CA GLN A 132 -0.84 -15.44 10.84
C GLN A 132 -0.49 -14.30 9.86
N VAL A 133 -0.68 -14.52 8.57
CA VAL A 133 -0.34 -13.56 7.49
C VAL A 133 -0.82 -12.15 7.84
N ASN A 134 -2.03 -12.08 8.40
CA ASN A 134 -2.69 -10.86 8.86
C ASN A 134 -1.90 -10.12 9.94
N GLN A 135 -1.39 -10.85 10.94
CA GLN A 135 -0.53 -10.28 11.97
C GLN A 135 0.79 -9.81 11.35
N GLY A 136 1.32 -10.55 10.38
CA GLY A 136 2.50 -10.19 9.58
C GLY A 136 2.41 -8.78 9.00
N LEU A 137 1.29 -8.51 8.31
CA LEU A 137 0.99 -7.23 7.69
C LEU A 137 0.95 -6.10 8.72
N LEU A 138 0.14 -6.26 9.78
CA LEU A 138 0.00 -5.26 10.85
C LEU A 138 1.34 -4.95 11.52
N GLY A 139 2.12 -5.99 11.82
CA GLY A 139 3.43 -5.84 12.45
C GLY A 139 4.43 -5.08 11.59
N LEU A 140 4.36 -5.21 10.25
CA LEU A 140 5.20 -4.44 9.33
C LEU A 140 4.73 -2.98 9.21
N LEU A 141 3.43 -2.74 9.20
CA LEU A 141 2.87 -1.38 9.20
C LEU A 141 3.25 -0.63 10.49
N GLU A 142 3.15 -1.28 11.65
CA GLU A 142 3.61 -0.74 12.93
C GLU A 142 5.11 -0.45 12.92
N LEU A 143 5.93 -1.37 12.38
CA LEU A 143 7.37 -1.17 12.26
C LEU A 143 7.71 0.06 11.40
N LEU A 144 6.99 0.27 10.29
CA LEU A 144 7.17 1.47 9.45
C LEU A 144 6.83 2.75 10.22
N LEU A 145 5.75 2.75 11.00
CA LEU A 145 5.34 3.90 11.79
C LEU A 145 6.27 4.19 12.97
N GLU A 146 6.82 3.18 13.64
CA GLU A 146 7.61 3.40 14.84
C GLU A 146 9.08 3.67 14.51
N GLU A 147 9.69 2.89 13.63
CA GLU A 147 11.13 2.96 13.37
C GLU A 147 11.48 3.76 12.10
N PHE A 148 10.58 3.81 11.11
CA PHE A 148 10.89 4.36 9.79
C PHE A 148 10.04 5.56 9.37
N TRP A 149 9.26 6.16 10.27
CA TRP A 149 8.27 7.19 9.92
C TRP A 149 8.84 8.39 9.15
N ASP A 150 10.05 8.87 9.47
CA ASP A 150 10.66 10.01 8.78
C ASP A 150 11.48 9.65 7.53
N SER A 151 11.53 8.36 7.17
CA SER A 151 12.27 7.94 5.98
C SER A 151 11.61 8.48 4.69
N PRO A 152 12.39 8.91 3.68
CA PRO A 152 11.86 9.49 2.43
C PRO A 152 10.94 8.59 1.61
N GLY A 153 10.85 7.29 1.91
CA GLY A 153 9.95 6.35 1.23
C GLY A 153 8.69 5.97 2.00
N THR A 154 8.56 6.30 3.28
CA THR A 154 7.53 5.67 4.14
C THR A 154 6.12 6.08 3.77
N LEU A 155 5.90 7.38 3.54
CA LEU A 155 4.61 7.88 3.07
C LEU A 155 4.22 7.23 1.73
N GLY A 156 5.15 7.19 0.78
CA GLY A 156 4.91 6.57 -0.52
C GLY A 156 4.64 5.07 -0.43
N ALA A 157 5.33 4.35 0.46
CA ALA A 157 5.10 2.93 0.70
C ALA A 157 3.68 2.66 1.19
N LEU A 158 3.22 3.37 2.22
CA LEU A 158 1.85 3.22 2.74
C LEU A 158 0.79 3.56 1.68
N LEU A 159 0.98 4.67 0.95
CA LEU A 159 0.04 5.09 -0.10
C LEU A 159 0.02 4.15 -1.32
N SER A 160 1.11 3.42 -1.59
CA SER A 160 1.20 2.50 -2.73
C SER A 160 0.28 1.27 -2.63
N HIS A 161 -0.34 1.08 -1.47
CA HIS A 161 -1.32 0.02 -1.22
C HIS A 161 -2.78 0.49 -1.31
N LEU A 162 -3.01 1.78 -1.52
CA LEU A 162 -4.35 2.29 -1.82
C LEU A 162 -4.60 2.20 -3.35
N PRO A 163 -5.76 1.73 -3.81
CA PRO A 163 -6.13 1.68 -5.24
C PRO A 163 -5.98 3.02 -5.92
N ASP A 164 -5.64 3.09 -7.20
CA ASP A 164 -5.41 4.37 -7.87
C ASP A 164 -6.60 5.33 -7.76
N GLY A 165 -6.29 6.64 -7.77
CA GLY A 165 -7.29 7.67 -7.49
C GLY A 165 -8.23 7.99 -8.64
N ASP A 166 -8.03 7.46 -9.85
CA ASP A 166 -8.86 7.80 -11.02
C ASP A 166 -10.04 6.84 -11.19
N LEU A 167 -11.19 7.24 -10.62
CA LEU A 167 -12.41 6.46 -10.68
C LEU A 167 -12.98 6.37 -12.10
N LYS A 168 -12.67 7.34 -12.98
CA LYS A 168 -13.17 7.37 -14.34
C LYS A 168 -12.48 6.33 -15.20
N GLU A 169 -11.16 6.20 -15.07
CA GLU A 169 -10.42 5.13 -15.74
C GLU A 169 -10.76 3.76 -15.15
N ALA A 170 -10.96 3.66 -13.83
CA ALA A 170 -11.42 2.42 -13.20
C ALA A 170 -12.76 1.94 -13.73
N LEU A 171 -13.71 2.85 -13.95
CA LEU A 171 -15.01 2.53 -14.56
C LEU A 171 -14.90 2.09 -16.01
N ARG A 172 -14.00 2.70 -16.80
CA ARG A 172 -13.72 2.25 -18.18
C ARG A 172 -13.11 0.87 -18.19
N GLY A 173 -12.09 0.63 -17.37
CA GLY A 173 -11.45 -0.67 -17.25
C GLY A 173 -12.42 -1.77 -16.80
N ALA A 174 -13.35 -1.46 -15.89
CA ALA A 174 -14.40 -2.40 -15.48
C ALA A 174 -15.37 -2.74 -16.63
N GLN A 175 -15.72 -1.77 -17.47
CA GLN A 175 -16.55 -2.00 -18.66
C GLN A 175 -15.85 -2.88 -19.71
N ASP A 176 -14.54 -2.73 -19.84
CA ASP A 176 -13.73 -3.53 -20.77
C ASP A 176 -13.48 -4.96 -20.24
N ALA A 177 -13.36 -5.12 -18.92
CA ALA A 177 -13.08 -6.39 -18.25
C ALA A 177 -14.29 -7.31 -18.08
N ASP A 178 -15.53 -6.78 -18.08
CA ASP A 178 -16.77 -7.59 -18.04
C ASP A 178 -16.91 -8.58 -19.23
N ALA A 179 -16.06 -8.46 -20.26
CA ALA A 179 -15.96 -9.42 -21.36
C ALA A 179 -15.17 -10.70 -21.03
N GLU A 180 -14.32 -10.67 -20.00
CA GLU A 180 -13.46 -11.79 -19.58
C GLU A 180 -13.89 -12.26 -18.17
N CYS A 181 -14.96 -13.07 -18.11
CA CYS A 181 -15.40 -13.71 -16.87
C CYS A 181 -14.27 -14.58 -16.29
N THR A 182 -13.60 -14.08 -15.25
CA THR A 182 -12.62 -14.83 -14.46
C THR A 182 -13.32 -15.99 -13.74
N SER A 183 -12.75 -17.19 -13.86
CA SER A 183 -13.29 -18.43 -13.31
C SER A 183 -13.45 -18.36 -11.79
N LEU A 184 -14.69 -18.48 -11.30
CA LEU A 184 -15.08 -18.47 -9.88
C LEU A 184 -14.63 -19.70 -9.06
N TYR A 185 -13.82 -20.60 -9.62
CA TYR A 185 -13.64 -21.96 -9.10
C TYR A 185 -12.20 -22.32 -8.65
N GLU A 186 -11.28 -21.37 -8.49
CA GLU A 186 -9.88 -21.66 -8.12
C GLU A 186 -9.40 -21.09 -6.77
N GLN A 187 -10.27 -20.54 -5.91
CA GLN A 187 -9.85 -20.05 -4.59
C GLN A 187 -10.33 -20.95 -3.44
N ASP A 188 -9.41 -21.72 -2.86
CA ASP A 188 -9.66 -22.50 -1.63
C ASP A 188 -9.34 -21.73 -0.33
N ASP A 189 -8.65 -20.57 -0.38
CA ASP A 189 -8.39 -19.73 0.80
C ASP A 189 -8.41 -18.22 0.47
N ALA A 190 -9.50 -17.53 0.84
CA ALA A 190 -9.71 -16.10 0.59
C ALA A 190 -8.68 -15.22 1.33
N ASN A 191 -7.93 -14.40 0.59
CA ASN A 191 -7.07 -13.37 1.17
C ASN A 191 -7.84 -12.05 1.34
N VAL A 192 -8.27 -11.77 2.58
CA VAL A 192 -9.06 -10.57 2.88
C VAL A 192 -8.28 -9.26 2.59
N PHE A 193 -6.95 -9.28 2.58
CA PHE A 193 -6.14 -8.10 2.26
C PHE A 193 -5.80 -7.95 0.77
N GLU A 194 -6.11 -8.96 -0.05
CA GLU A 194 -6.17 -8.77 -1.50
C GLU A 194 -7.35 -7.85 -1.86
N GLU A 195 -8.38 -7.81 -1.01
CA GLU A 195 -9.54 -6.94 -1.21
C GLU A 195 -9.14 -5.46 -1.00
N PRO A 196 -9.18 -4.62 -2.05
CA PRO A 196 -8.62 -3.27 -1.95
C PRO A 196 -9.40 -2.35 -1.02
N SER A 197 -10.68 -2.65 -0.78
CA SER A 197 -11.53 -1.96 0.19
C SER A 197 -11.07 -2.17 1.62
N VAL A 198 -10.74 -3.42 1.99
CA VAL A 198 -10.21 -3.76 3.31
C VAL A 198 -8.86 -3.09 3.53
N MET A 199 -7.97 -3.14 2.53
CA MET A 199 -6.66 -2.51 2.64
C MET A 199 -6.79 -0.99 2.81
N SER A 200 -7.75 -0.35 2.12
CA SER A 200 -8.02 1.08 2.24
C SER A 200 -8.53 1.47 3.63
N GLU A 201 -9.43 0.67 4.20
CA GLU A 201 -9.92 0.87 5.57
C GLU A 201 -8.82 0.65 6.60
N LEU A 202 -7.99 -0.38 6.41
CA LEU A 202 -6.88 -0.69 7.29
C LEU A 202 -5.82 0.43 7.31
N LEU A 203 -5.46 0.99 6.16
CA LEU A 203 -4.34 1.92 6.04
C LEU A 203 -4.64 3.34 6.53
N LEU A 204 -5.90 3.79 6.44
CA LEU A 204 -6.27 5.16 6.82
C LEU A 204 -5.81 5.52 8.25
N PRO A 205 -6.06 4.69 9.29
CA PRO A 205 -5.53 4.94 10.63
C PRO A 205 -4.00 5.08 10.70
N TYR A 206 -3.25 4.30 9.91
CA TYR A 206 -1.79 4.38 9.88
C TYR A 206 -1.30 5.66 9.20
N LEU A 207 -1.98 6.11 8.14
CA LEU A 207 -1.69 7.37 7.47
C LEU A 207 -1.95 8.57 8.38
N ILE A 208 -3.07 8.56 9.12
CA ILE A 208 -3.40 9.58 10.13
C ILE A 208 -2.32 9.60 11.22
N GLN A 209 -2.00 8.45 11.81
CA GLN A 209 -0.95 8.35 12.84
C GLN A 209 0.42 8.80 12.32
N LEU A 210 0.73 8.57 11.04
CA LEU A 210 1.95 9.10 10.43
C LEU A 210 1.92 10.63 10.39
N ALA A 211 0.80 11.23 9.94
CA ALA A 211 0.64 12.68 9.92
C ALA A 211 0.76 13.30 11.31
N ASP A 212 0.26 12.65 12.35
CA ASP A 212 0.35 13.15 13.73
C ASP A 212 1.80 13.20 14.26
N LYS A 213 2.76 12.55 13.60
CA LYS A 213 4.18 12.62 13.97
C LYS A 213 4.88 13.92 13.51
N THR A 214 4.17 14.87 12.88
CA THR A 214 4.75 16.14 12.37
C THR A 214 5.29 17.09 13.42
N ASP A 215 4.94 16.91 14.70
CA ASP A 215 5.43 17.75 15.81
C ASP A 215 6.94 17.63 16.02
N LYS A 216 7.57 16.59 15.48
CA LYS A 216 9.02 16.36 15.55
C LYS A 216 9.72 17.06 14.38
N PRO A 217 10.90 17.69 14.60
CA PRO A 217 11.69 18.26 13.50
C PRO A 217 12.05 17.15 12.51
N SER A 218 11.42 17.18 11.33
CA SER A 218 11.43 16.06 10.39
C SER A 218 11.19 16.53 8.95
N HIS A 219 11.56 15.68 7.98
CA HIS A 219 11.27 15.92 6.57
C HIS A 219 9.82 15.54 6.19
N LEU A 220 9.14 14.80 7.08
CA LEU A 220 7.77 14.35 6.89
C LEU A 220 6.79 15.49 6.61
N LYS A 221 6.88 16.60 7.35
CA LYS A 221 5.98 17.76 7.18
C LYS A 221 5.96 18.25 5.71
N ASN A 222 7.13 18.41 5.11
CA ASN A 222 7.24 18.85 3.72
C ASN A 222 6.71 17.79 2.74
N ARG A 223 6.93 16.49 3.00
CA ARG A 223 6.40 15.42 2.14
C ARG A 223 4.88 15.36 2.17
N LEU A 224 4.27 15.54 3.34
CA LEU A 224 2.81 15.60 3.49
C LEU A 224 2.23 16.82 2.76
N ALA A 225 2.88 17.98 2.87
CA ALA A 225 2.50 19.19 2.16
C ALA A 225 2.52 19.01 0.63
N VAL A 226 3.62 18.46 0.09
CA VAL A 226 3.77 18.17 -1.33
C VAL A 226 2.71 17.17 -1.80
N TRP A 227 2.50 16.08 -1.04
CA TRP A 227 1.48 15.10 -1.37
C TRP A 227 0.08 15.72 -1.41
N ALA A 228 -0.28 16.53 -0.41
CA ALA A 228 -1.58 17.20 -0.37
C ALA A 228 -1.77 18.13 -1.58
N ALA A 229 -0.76 18.95 -1.91
CA ALA A 229 -0.80 19.85 -3.06
C ALA A 229 -1.00 19.09 -4.39
N GLU A 230 -0.30 17.98 -4.58
CA GLU A 230 -0.37 17.17 -5.80
C GLU A 230 -1.70 16.40 -5.95
N ASN A 231 -2.31 15.98 -4.83
CA ASN A 231 -3.45 15.06 -4.86
C ASN A 231 -4.82 15.74 -4.68
N THR A 232 -4.87 16.96 -4.13
CA THR A 232 -6.14 17.64 -3.82
C THR A 232 -7.06 17.77 -5.02
N ALA A 233 -6.56 18.25 -6.15
CA ALA A 233 -7.37 18.45 -7.35
C ALA A 233 -7.95 17.11 -7.86
N GLY A 234 -7.13 16.05 -7.86
CA GLY A 234 -7.56 14.71 -8.27
C GLY A 234 -8.67 14.16 -7.35
N ILE A 235 -8.50 14.27 -6.04
CA ILE A 235 -9.49 13.81 -5.05
C ILE A 235 -10.82 14.56 -5.23
N LEU A 236 -10.79 15.90 -5.33
CA LEU A 236 -11.99 16.71 -5.50
C LEU A 236 -12.71 16.41 -6.83
N ASN A 237 -11.97 16.23 -7.91
CA ASN A 237 -12.54 15.86 -9.20
C ASN A 237 -13.25 14.51 -9.15
N ASN A 238 -12.68 13.52 -8.47
CA ASN A 238 -13.27 12.20 -8.33
C ASN A 238 -14.51 12.19 -7.42
N ILE A 239 -14.48 12.95 -6.31
CA ILE A 239 -15.66 13.17 -5.45
C ILE A 239 -16.78 13.85 -6.25
N HIS A 240 -16.45 14.89 -7.02
CA HIS A 240 -17.41 15.58 -7.88
C HIS A 240 -17.99 14.63 -8.94
N PHE A 241 -17.15 13.82 -9.56
CA PHE A 241 -17.56 12.81 -10.52
C PHE A 241 -18.52 11.78 -9.89
N CYS A 242 -18.24 11.28 -8.67
CA CYS A 242 -19.17 10.43 -7.93
C CYS A 242 -20.55 11.10 -7.75
N LYS A 243 -20.58 12.35 -7.30
CA LYS A 243 -21.83 13.10 -7.12
C LYS A 243 -22.59 13.28 -8.43
N GLN A 244 -21.89 13.53 -9.55
CA GLN A 244 -22.53 13.60 -10.87
C GLN A 244 -23.12 12.26 -11.30
N LEU A 245 -22.38 11.17 -11.05
CA LEU A 245 -22.77 9.82 -11.43
C LEU A 245 -24.04 9.38 -10.69
N PHE A 246 -24.07 9.55 -9.36
CA PHE A 246 -25.17 9.10 -8.51
C PHE A 246 -26.24 10.18 -8.24
N GLY A 247 -26.04 11.42 -8.71
CA GLY A 247 -26.98 12.53 -8.52
C GLY A 247 -27.98 12.73 -9.66
N ARG A 248 -27.76 12.12 -10.83
CA ARG A 248 -28.67 12.23 -11.98
C ARG A 248 -29.66 11.06 -11.97
N GLY A 249 -30.93 11.34 -11.70
CA GLY A 249 -32.03 10.35 -11.69
C GLY A 249 -32.48 9.86 -13.06
N ASP A 250 -31.55 9.63 -13.99
CA ASP A 250 -31.86 9.23 -15.36
C ASP A 250 -31.93 7.69 -15.48
N GLU A 251 -33.07 7.15 -15.91
CA GLU A 251 -33.33 5.70 -15.92
C GLU A 251 -32.42 4.91 -16.89
N ALA A 252 -31.89 5.54 -17.93
CA ALA A 252 -30.95 4.91 -18.87
C ALA A 252 -29.55 4.70 -18.26
N VAL A 253 -29.20 5.51 -17.26
CA VAL A 253 -27.98 5.42 -16.47
C VAL A 253 -28.12 4.27 -15.46
N ALA A 254 -29.34 3.99 -14.96
CA ALA A 254 -29.63 2.91 -14.00
C ALA A 254 -29.27 1.48 -14.47
N LEU A 255 -29.30 1.17 -15.76
CA LEU A 255 -28.89 -0.16 -16.29
C LEU A 255 -27.36 -0.31 -16.40
N GLY A 256 -26.63 0.77 -16.69
CA GLY A 256 -25.15 0.80 -16.58
C GLY A 256 -24.66 0.77 -15.14
N HIS A 257 -25.45 1.35 -14.23
CA HIS A 257 -25.17 1.37 -12.78
C HIS A 257 -25.20 -0.02 -12.13
N LEU A 258 -25.99 -0.96 -12.65
CA LEU A 258 -26.05 -2.32 -12.12
C LEU A 258 -24.76 -3.12 -12.40
N GLY A 259 -24.10 -2.89 -13.54
CA GLY A 259 -22.77 -3.46 -13.80
C GLY A 259 -21.70 -2.86 -12.88
N TRP A 260 -21.75 -1.55 -12.68
CA TRP A 260 -20.80 -0.83 -11.81
C TRP A 260 -20.95 -1.14 -10.32
N GLN A 261 -22.18 -1.40 -9.85
CA GLN A 261 -22.46 -1.82 -8.47
C GLN A 261 -21.90 -3.21 -8.16
N CYS A 262 -21.67 -4.04 -9.17
CA CYS A 262 -21.22 -5.42 -9.01
C CYS A 262 -19.72 -5.61 -9.30
N GLY A 263 -19.04 -4.61 -9.86
CA GLY A 263 -17.61 -4.69 -10.18
C GLY A 263 -16.74 -4.56 -8.92
N PRO A 264 -15.97 -5.60 -8.51
CA PRO A 264 -15.11 -5.54 -7.32
C PRO A 264 -14.05 -4.43 -7.44
N CYS A 265 -13.62 -4.12 -8.66
CA CYS A 265 -12.69 -3.03 -8.94
C CYS A 265 -13.27 -1.66 -8.56
N PHE A 266 -14.56 -1.41 -8.81
CA PHE A 266 -15.16 -0.11 -8.52
C PHE A 266 -15.20 0.19 -7.02
N HIS A 267 -15.62 -0.78 -6.20
CA HIS A 267 -15.66 -0.63 -4.74
C HIS A 267 -14.26 -0.41 -4.16
N GLY A 268 -13.24 -1.10 -4.69
CA GLY A 268 -11.85 -0.88 -4.31
C GLY A 268 -11.39 0.55 -4.58
N HIS A 269 -11.62 1.07 -5.79
CA HIS A 269 -11.24 2.45 -6.15
C HIS A 269 -12.01 3.49 -5.33
N LEU A 270 -13.28 3.23 -5.04
CA LEU A 270 -14.09 4.08 -4.19
C LEU A 270 -13.57 4.11 -2.74
N ALA A 271 -13.24 2.95 -2.17
CA ALA A 271 -12.62 2.88 -0.85
C ALA A 271 -11.26 3.61 -0.83
N GLY A 272 -10.43 3.43 -1.86
CA GLY A 272 -9.16 4.14 -2.01
C GLY A 272 -9.32 5.66 -2.12
N LEU A 273 -10.36 6.14 -2.81
CA LEU A 273 -10.71 7.55 -2.88
C LEU A 273 -11.10 8.09 -1.50
N PHE A 274 -11.97 7.37 -0.77
CA PHE A 274 -12.41 7.76 0.57
C PHE A 274 -11.26 7.77 1.58
N ALA A 275 -10.35 6.79 1.52
CA ALA A 275 -9.16 6.77 2.36
C ALA A 275 -8.24 7.98 2.08
N ARG A 276 -7.99 8.30 0.81
CA ARG A 276 -7.19 9.49 0.44
C ARG A 276 -7.87 10.79 0.84
N ALA A 277 -9.19 10.89 0.66
CA ALA A 277 -9.93 12.08 1.01
C ALA A 277 -10.02 12.29 2.53
N GLY A 278 -10.21 11.22 3.30
CA GLY A 278 -10.12 11.26 4.76
C GLY A 278 -8.73 11.66 5.23
N PHE A 279 -7.68 11.11 4.62
CA PHE A 279 -6.31 11.52 4.93
C PHE A 279 -6.05 13.00 4.59
N LEU A 280 -6.51 13.48 3.44
CA LEU A 280 -6.41 14.89 3.05
C LEU A 280 -7.17 15.80 4.03
N LEU A 281 -8.37 15.40 4.45
CA LEU A 281 -9.17 16.13 5.42
C LEU A 281 -8.41 16.30 6.74
N HIS A 282 -7.80 15.21 7.25
CA HIS A 282 -6.97 15.26 8.45
C HIS A 282 -5.80 16.24 8.31
N LEU A 283 -5.11 16.24 7.17
CA LEU A 283 -4.00 17.18 6.90
C LEU A 283 -4.47 18.64 6.85
N LEU A 284 -5.67 18.89 6.34
CA LEU A 284 -6.29 20.21 6.31
C LEU A 284 -6.66 20.68 7.72
N GLU A 285 -7.26 19.82 8.54
CA GLU A 285 -7.64 20.13 9.93
C GLU A 285 -6.41 20.39 10.79
N ALA A 286 -5.38 19.54 10.72
CA ALA A 286 -4.12 19.74 11.45
C ALA A 286 -3.38 21.04 11.07
N SER A 287 -3.71 21.62 9.91
CA SER A 287 -3.16 22.89 9.43
C SER A 287 -3.88 24.14 9.94
N GLU A 288 -5.09 24.00 10.50
CA GLU A 288 -5.82 25.11 11.13
C GLU A 288 -5.26 25.42 12.53
N ASP A 289 -4.82 24.40 13.28
CA ASP A 289 -4.32 24.55 14.66
C ASP A 289 -2.84 24.98 14.74
N HIS A 290 -2.03 24.67 13.72
CA HIS A 290 -0.59 24.95 13.67
C HIS A 290 -0.19 25.46 12.28
N GLN A 291 0.94 26.17 12.16
CA GLN A 291 1.43 26.79 10.91
C GLN A 291 1.13 25.92 9.66
N PRO A 292 0.39 26.46 8.67
CA PRO A 292 -0.33 25.66 7.68
C PRO A 292 0.61 24.72 6.92
N LEU A 293 0.24 23.44 6.87
CA LEU A 293 0.96 22.40 6.17
C LEU A 293 1.05 22.70 4.67
N ALA A 294 -0.02 23.23 4.07
CA ALA A 294 -0.05 23.58 2.66
C ALA A 294 -0.88 24.86 2.44
N PRO A 295 -0.28 26.05 2.54
CA PRO A 295 -0.99 27.33 2.38
C PRO A 295 -1.54 27.55 0.96
N GLU A 296 -1.11 26.73 0.00
CA GLU A 296 -1.55 26.76 -1.40
C GLU A 296 -2.85 25.97 -1.64
N LEU A 297 -3.31 25.18 -0.65
CA LEU A 297 -4.59 24.47 -0.76
C LEU A 297 -5.75 25.45 -0.56
N HIS A 298 -6.57 25.61 -1.60
CA HIS A 298 -7.79 26.43 -1.57
C HIS A 298 -9.06 25.66 -1.17
N CYS A 299 -8.93 24.48 -0.56
CA CYS A 299 -10.05 23.65 -0.14
C CYS A 299 -10.25 23.74 1.38
N PRO A 300 -11.34 24.38 1.87
CA PRO A 300 -11.60 24.40 3.30
C PRO A 300 -12.03 23.01 3.80
N PRO A 301 -11.52 22.54 4.96
CA PRO A 301 -11.80 21.20 5.47
C PRO A 301 -13.31 20.92 5.58
N GLN A 302 -14.09 21.92 6.01
CA GLN A 302 -15.54 21.78 6.19
C GLN A 302 -16.27 21.56 4.85
N ALA A 303 -15.77 22.11 3.74
CA ALA A 303 -16.34 21.85 2.42
C ALA A 303 -16.02 20.44 1.92
N LEU A 304 -14.78 19.98 2.11
CA LEU A 304 -14.40 18.61 1.77
C LEU A 304 -15.21 17.58 2.57
N TRP A 305 -15.37 17.81 3.87
CA TRP A 305 -16.20 16.99 4.74
C TRP A 305 -17.66 16.92 4.26
N ALA A 306 -18.27 18.07 3.98
CA ALA A 306 -19.65 18.13 3.48
C ALA A 306 -19.80 17.37 2.15
N ASP A 307 -18.82 17.52 1.25
CA ASP A 307 -18.78 16.81 -0.02
C ASP A 307 -18.65 15.29 0.15
N LEU A 308 -17.83 14.83 1.09
CA LEU A 308 -17.69 13.40 1.40
C LEU A 308 -18.98 12.80 1.99
N GLN A 309 -19.61 13.50 2.93
CA GLN A 309 -20.86 13.07 3.54
C GLN A 309 -22.00 13.00 2.51
N GLU A 310 -22.11 14.01 1.66
CA GLU A 310 -23.10 14.02 0.57
C GLU A 310 -22.85 12.88 -0.43
N THR A 311 -21.59 12.64 -0.79
CA THR A 311 -21.22 11.55 -1.70
C THR A 311 -21.58 10.19 -1.08
N ARG A 312 -21.25 9.96 0.20
CA ARG A 312 -21.61 8.74 0.93
C ARG A 312 -23.12 8.53 0.99
N ARG A 313 -23.88 9.61 1.23
CA ARG A 313 -25.34 9.59 1.23
C ARG A 313 -25.88 9.18 -0.14
N LEU A 314 -25.38 9.75 -1.22
CA LEU A 314 -25.79 9.39 -2.58
C LEU A 314 -25.46 7.94 -2.93
N LEU A 315 -24.27 7.46 -2.57
CA LEU A 315 -23.85 6.08 -2.78
C LEU A 315 -24.75 5.08 -2.04
N SER A 316 -25.03 5.34 -0.76
CA SER A 316 -25.88 4.48 0.07
C SER A 316 -27.33 4.42 -0.43
N GLN A 317 -27.86 5.52 -0.97
CA GLN A 317 -29.17 5.55 -1.63
C GLN A 317 -29.25 4.63 -2.86
N HIS A 318 -28.11 4.35 -3.49
CA HIS A 318 -27.97 3.46 -4.63
C HIS A 318 -27.39 2.09 -4.25
N GLY A 319 -27.39 1.72 -2.96
CA GLY A 319 -26.96 0.41 -2.47
C GLY A 319 -25.44 0.20 -2.43
N VAL A 320 -24.64 1.25 -2.66
CA VAL A 320 -23.17 1.18 -2.56
C VAL A 320 -22.74 1.58 -1.15
N LEU A 321 -22.11 0.64 -0.44
CA LEU A 321 -21.58 0.86 0.91
C LEU A 321 -20.07 1.13 0.83
N VAL A 322 -19.64 2.21 1.47
CA VAL A 322 -18.22 2.50 1.68
C VAL A 322 -17.90 2.24 3.15
N SER A 323 -17.03 1.27 3.42
CA SER A 323 -16.67 0.85 4.77
C SER A 323 -15.60 1.75 5.42
N VAL A 324 -14.84 2.51 4.63
CA VAL A 324 -13.79 3.41 5.12
C VAL A 324 -14.36 4.43 6.11
N GLY A 325 -14.00 4.29 7.38
CA GLY A 325 -14.50 5.09 8.49
C GLY A 325 -13.93 6.50 8.54
N ILE A 326 -14.50 7.41 7.75
CA ILE A 326 -14.16 8.86 7.82
C ILE A 326 -14.85 9.54 9.02
N ASP A 327 -15.78 8.85 9.70
CA ASP A 327 -16.60 9.44 10.78
C ASP A 327 -15.80 9.94 12.00
N TRP A 328 -14.52 9.57 12.11
CA TRP A 328 -13.60 10.01 13.16
C TRP A 328 -12.76 11.24 12.76
N VAL A 329 -12.71 11.59 11.46
CA VAL A 329 -11.85 12.65 10.90
C VAL A 329 -12.65 13.97 10.80
N GLY A 330 -13.31 14.37 11.87
CA GLY A 330 -14.14 15.59 11.87
C GLY A 330 -14.88 15.86 13.18
N THR A 331 -14.46 15.22 14.27
CA THR A 331 -15.10 15.34 15.60
C THR A 331 -14.29 16.18 16.60
N HIS A 332 -13.35 17.00 16.14
CA HIS A 332 -12.60 17.93 16.98
C HIS A 332 -12.73 19.37 16.47
#